data_AF-A0A1V1WZI4-F1
#
_entry.id   AF-A0A1V1WZI4-F1
#
_cell.length_a   1.000
_cell.length_b   1.000
_cell.length_c   1.000
_cell.angle_alpha   90.00
_cell.angle_beta   90.00
_cell.angle_gamma   90.00
#
_symmetry.space_group_name_H-M   'P 1'
#
loop_
_entity.id
_entity.type
_entity.pdbx_description
1 polymer ?
#
loop_
_entity_poly.entity_id
_entity_poly.type
_entity_poly.pdbx_seq_one_letter_code
_entity_poly.pdbx_strand_id
1 'polypeptide(L)'
;MAEITKTQKHIQRLTKLSEQSKKILSLPPEKALNAILDSPQPAALVHSFAEEDFYFLIHDIGLGDSHLLLSLASDKQWEYLVDLEVWEKDKIELKAVTRWFDLLFKVDPDRFIKWFLDQKTEFMEFYLFKNIEVKVRETDQDPSDFGDEFFTHEDTFYIRFLDDPFDLEPGASESDRSIKKDRDTFLLKFFKTLAAFDHVAYQKVLLEASSVIPAETEEEAYRLRNARLAEKGFLPYEEAVGIYQPLKAKNFEKQSAKFAPTDSDRKLFLPVPFYPAKMLEEENLFSGALKKIEIDDILEQIQTEFAGLCNLIITADQKTIRERDELKSIVKKACDYLHIGLERLTEDDRTLDVDRCVALIQKYPLSSIFKVGYGLALELKWRAEKWRGKSWFEKKGLLLGFWGEEGLGVLGGLLIKKPLFYDNYKSGVLYREFISMEDIKETENVLNSIIAFDDLFALMAIEPEPATDGFLTYKNFILTLWARNYLGLSEELVPLALDEFRRLFDELWAGKEKPRKTSLTMKESFLTWLSDRTGLKPSEITRKLGQTLENLFNELESEYGEVSRKDLDPRYMHLFLLNK
;
A
#
# COMPACT_ATOMS: atom_id res chain seq x y z
N MET A 1 46.90 6.30 23.57
CA MET A 1 47.30 6.31 22.15
C MET A 1 46.97 4.99 21.43
N ALA A 2 47.43 3.82 21.90
CA ALA A 2 47.14 2.53 21.25
C ALA A 2 45.63 2.18 21.13
N GLU A 3 44.82 2.56 22.13
CA GLU A 3 43.38 2.33 22.17
C GLU A 3 42.60 3.23 21.17
N ILE A 4 43.07 4.47 21.00
CA ILE A 4 42.55 5.43 20.00
C ILE A 4 42.84 4.92 18.58
N THR A 5 44.06 4.40 18.33
CA THR A 5 44.44 3.83 17.03
C THR A 5 43.68 2.55 16.68
N LYS A 6 43.32 1.73 17.67
CA LYS A 6 42.50 0.52 17.47
C LYS A 6 41.05 0.87 17.13
N THR A 7 40.49 1.88 17.80
CA THR A 7 39.15 2.40 17.54
C THR A 7 39.05 3.03 16.14
N GLN A 8 40.03 3.83 15.73
CA GLN A 8 40.10 4.41 14.38
C GLN A 8 40.19 3.34 13.28
N LYS A 9 41.00 2.30 13.47
CA LYS A 9 41.09 1.16 12.52
C LYS A 9 39.79 0.37 12.42
N HIS A 10 39.07 0.21 13.55
CA HIS A 10 37.78 -0.46 13.55
C HIS A 10 36.73 0.34 12.79
N ILE A 11 36.66 1.65 13.02
CA ILE A 11 35.77 2.58 12.30
C ILE A 11 36.05 2.54 10.79
N GLN A 12 37.32 2.67 10.37
CA GLN A 12 37.69 2.60 8.95
C GLN A 12 37.28 1.28 8.29
N ARG A 13 37.36 0.16 9.02
CA ARG A 13 36.91 -1.15 8.53
C ARG A 13 35.40 -1.20 8.35
N LEU A 14 34.63 -0.66 9.31
CA LEU A 14 33.17 -0.61 9.23
C LEU A 14 32.69 0.28 8.08
N THR A 15 33.30 1.45 7.90
CA THR A 15 32.98 2.33 6.76
C THR A 15 33.24 1.64 5.42
N LYS A 16 34.40 0.98 5.27
CA LYS A 16 34.73 0.23 4.05
C LYS A 16 33.73 -0.91 3.77
N LEU A 17 33.30 -1.63 4.82
CA LEU A 17 32.29 -2.68 4.69
C LEU A 17 30.93 -2.11 4.29
N SER A 18 30.53 -0.95 4.83
CA SER A 18 29.29 -0.26 4.45
C SER A 18 29.30 0.17 2.98
N GLU A 19 30.40 0.77 2.51
CA GLU A 19 30.56 1.15 1.09
C GLU A 19 30.53 -0.07 0.16
N GLN A 20 31.21 -1.15 0.53
CA GLN A 20 31.17 -2.41 -0.21
C GLN A 20 29.77 -3.00 -0.26
N SER A 21 29.03 -2.93 0.85
CA SER A 21 27.65 -3.41 0.93
C SER A 21 26.72 -2.65 -0.01
N LYS A 22 26.74 -1.31 0.03
CA LYS A 22 25.95 -0.45 -0.87
C LYS A 22 26.24 -0.78 -2.35
N LYS A 23 27.50 -1.02 -2.70
CA LYS A 23 27.90 -1.41 -4.06
C LYS A 23 27.35 -2.77 -4.46
N ILE A 24 27.40 -3.77 -3.57
CA ILE A 24 26.95 -5.13 -3.85
C ILE A 24 25.44 -5.21 -3.94
N LEU A 25 24.71 -4.61 -3.00
CA LEU A 25 23.24 -4.55 -3.03
C LEU A 25 22.72 -3.80 -4.25
N SER A 26 23.57 -3.00 -4.91
CA SER A 26 23.24 -2.34 -6.16
C SER A 26 23.29 -3.23 -7.40
N LEU A 27 23.94 -4.39 -7.32
CA LEU A 27 24.08 -5.33 -8.43
C LEU A 27 22.81 -6.19 -8.61
N PRO A 28 22.63 -6.79 -9.81
CA PRO A 28 21.67 -7.87 -9.99
C PRO A 28 21.92 -9.04 -9.02
N PRO A 29 20.89 -9.80 -8.60
CA PRO A 29 20.99 -10.81 -7.55
C PRO A 29 22.14 -11.82 -7.74
N GLU A 30 22.26 -12.41 -8.93
CA GLU A 30 23.33 -13.37 -9.25
C GLU A 30 24.74 -12.76 -9.14
N LYS A 31 24.90 -11.50 -9.56
CA LYS A 31 26.19 -10.79 -9.48
C LYS A 31 26.49 -10.37 -8.05
N ALA A 32 25.47 -10.02 -7.27
CA ALA A 32 25.61 -9.74 -5.85
C ALA A 32 26.06 -10.99 -5.08
N LEU A 33 25.43 -12.14 -5.35
CA LEU A 33 25.83 -13.43 -4.76
C LEU A 33 27.30 -13.75 -5.02
N ASN A 34 27.72 -13.73 -6.29
CA ASN A 34 29.12 -13.99 -6.66
C ASN A 34 30.08 -13.00 -5.99
N ALA A 35 29.75 -11.71 -5.98
CA ALA A 35 30.58 -10.69 -5.34
C ALA A 35 30.71 -10.88 -3.81
N ILE A 36 29.68 -11.41 -3.15
CA ILE A 36 29.74 -11.76 -1.72
C ILE A 36 30.68 -12.94 -1.51
N LEU A 37 30.52 -14.00 -2.30
CA LEU A 37 31.31 -15.23 -2.17
C LEU A 37 32.79 -15.02 -2.51
N ASP A 38 33.09 -14.14 -3.48
CA ASP A 38 34.45 -13.77 -3.86
C ASP A 38 35.13 -12.80 -2.86
N SER A 39 34.38 -12.29 -1.86
CA SER A 39 34.92 -11.41 -0.84
C SER A 39 35.91 -12.15 0.06
N PRO A 40 37.03 -11.53 0.48
CA PRO A 40 37.94 -12.13 1.45
C PRO A 40 37.31 -12.44 2.81
N GLN A 41 36.19 -11.79 3.15
CA GLN A 41 35.46 -11.97 4.41
C GLN A 41 33.95 -11.97 4.15
N PRO A 42 33.41 -13.06 3.60
CA PRO A 42 32.03 -13.11 3.12
C PRO A 42 31.02 -12.99 4.28
N ALA A 43 31.25 -13.67 5.42
CA ALA A 43 30.38 -13.56 6.60
C ALA A 43 30.35 -12.13 7.18
N ALA A 44 31.51 -11.48 7.31
CA ALA A 44 31.57 -10.11 7.84
C ALA A 44 30.84 -9.10 6.92
N LEU A 45 30.84 -9.36 5.62
CA LEU A 45 30.11 -8.57 4.63
C LEU A 45 28.60 -8.82 4.72
N VAL A 46 28.15 -10.08 4.79
CA VAL A 46 26.73 -10.41 4.96
C VAL A 46 26.19 -9.80 6.26
N HIS A 47 26.93 -9.90 7.35
CA HIS A 47 26.55 -9.29 8.64
C HIS A 47 26.52 -7.76 8.62
N SER A 48 27.11 -7.12 7.60
CA SER A 48 27.04 -5.66 7.46
C SER A 48 25.81 -5.16 6.71
N PHE A 49 25.01 -6.07 6.13
CA PHE A 49 23.72 -5.72 5.53
C PHE A 49 22.67 -5.50 6.64
N ALA A 50 21.76 -4.56 6.42
CA ALA A 50 20.54 -4.48 7.21
C ALA A 50 19.74 -5.78 7.02
N GLU A 51 19.05 -6.23 8.07
CA GLU A 51 18.23 -7.43 8.02
C GLU A 51 17.15 -7.34 6.92
N GLU A 52 16.61 -6.13 6.71
CA GLU A 52 15.68 -5.79 5.64
C GLU A 52 16.27 -6.03 4.24
N ASP A 53 17.48 -5.54 3.98
CA ASP A 53 18.14 -5.71 2.68
C ASP A 53 18.56 -7.16 2.45
N PHE A 54 18.99 -7.84 3.51
CA PHE A 54 19.31 -9.26 3.43
C PHE A 54 18.07 -10.10 3.08
N TYR A 55 16.93 -9.80 3.70
CA TYR A 55 15.66 -10.45 3.38
C TYR A 55 15.28 -10.32 1.90
N PHE A 56 15.35 -9.11 1.33
CA PHE A 56 15.07 -8.92 -0.10
C PHE A 56 16.07 -9.67 -0.98
N LEU A 57 17.37 -9.62 -0.64
CA LEU A 57 18.41 -10.32 -1.40
C LEU A 57 18.16 -11.84 -1.45
N ILE A 58 17.75 -12.45 -0.34
CA ILE A 58 17.44 -13.89 -0.28
C ILE A 58 16.26 -14.24 -1.19
N HIS A 59 15.22 -13.40 -1.22
CA HIS A 59 14.05 -13.63 -2.07
C HIS A 59 14.35 -13.40 -3.55
N ASP A 60 15.10 -12.36 -3.92
CA ASP A 60 15.43 -12.11 -5.33
C ASP A 60 16.37 -13.17 -5.93
N ILE A 61 17.24 -13.77 -5.11
CA ILE A 61 18.07 -14.92 -5.52
C ILE A 61 17.21 -16.19 -5.60
N GLY A 62 16.21 -16.30 -4.71
CA GLY A 62 15.39 -17.48 -4.52
C GLY A 62 15.93 -18.39 -3.41
N LEU A 63 15.02 -18.96 -2.62
CA LEU A 63 15.39 -19.73 -1.43
C LEU A 63 16.31 -20.93 -1.75
N GLY A 64 16.08 -21.60 -2.88
CA GLY A 64 16.86 -22.77 -3.30
C GLY A 64 18.34 -22.48 -3.55
N ASP A 65 18.68 -21.28 -4.02
CA ASP A 65 20.06 -20.90 -4.35
C ASP A 65 20.72 -20.07 -3.24
N SER A 66 19.95 -19.73 -2.19
CA SER A 66 20.38 -18.87 -1.09
C SER A 66 21.12 -19.59 0.06
N HIS A 67 21.26 -20.92 0.02
CA HIS A 67 21.84 -21.73 1.11
C HIS A 67 23.21 -21.23 1.58
N LEU A 68 24.08 -20.83 0.64
CA LEU A 68 25.41 -20.29 0.96
C LEU A 68 25.34 -18.94 1.67
N LEU A 69 24.35 -18.10 1.36
CA LEU A 69 24.16 -16.83 2.06
C LEU A 69 23.57 -17.05 3.45
N LEU A 70 22.61 -17.98 3.57
CA LEU A 70 22.02 -18.33 4.85
C LEU A 70 23.05 -18.90 5.83
N SER A 71 24.04 -19.68 5.37
CA SER A 71 25.11 -20.19 6.26
C SER A 71 26.01 -19.08 6.78
N LEU A 72 26.18 -18.01 6.00
CA LEU A 72 26.99 -16.83 6.32
C LEU A 72 26.23 -15.75 7.09
N ALA A 73 24.91 -15.86 7.20
CA ALA A 73 24.06 -14.87 7.86
C ALA A 73 24.27 -14.88 9.38
N SER A 74 23.94 -13.77 10.04
CA SER A 74 23.94 -13.68 11.51
C SER A 74 22.64 -14.25 12.10
N ASP A 75 22.64 -14.55 13.40
CA ASP A 75 21.44 -15.04 14.09
C ASP A 75 20.30 -14.01 14.06
N LYS A 76 20.62 -12.70 14.06
CA LYS A 76 19.63 -11.62 13.89
C LYS A 76 18.97 -11.64 12.51
N GLN A 77 19.74 -11.98 11.47
CA GLN A 77 19.20 -12.10 10.12
C GLN A 77 18.31 -13.33 9.98
N TRP A 78 18.65 -14.45 10.62
CA TRP A 78 17.76 -15.63 10.72
C TRP A 78 16.48 -15.30 11.48
N GLU A 79 16.61 -14.60 12.61
CA GLU A 79 15.49 -14.13 13.43
C GLU A 79 14.50 -13.31 12.60
N TYR A 80 15.02 -12.32 11.87
CA TYR A 80 14.21 -11.43 11.04
C TYR A 80 13.49 -12.17 9.89
N LEU A 81 14.17 -13.12 9.23
CA LEU A 81 13.55 -13.96 8.20
C LEU A 81 12.35 -14.74 8.79
N VAL A 82 12.54 -15.38 9.94
CA VAL A 82 11.48 -16.16 10.60
C VAL A 82 10.34 -15.25 11.04
N ASP A 83 10.63 -14.09 11.64
CA ASP A 83 9.61 -13.13 12.08
C ASP A 83 8.71 -12.64 10.93
N LEU A 84 9.23 -12.49 9.71
CA LEU A 84 8.42 -12.08 8.57
C LEU A 84 7.66 -13.23 7.90
N GLU A 85 8.19 -14.44 7.90
CA GLU A 85 7.72 -15.48 7.00
C GLU A 85 6.82 -16.54 7.63
N VAL A 86 6.89 -16.75 8.95
CA VAL A 86 6.17 -17.86 9.60
C VAL A 86 4.84 -17.47 10.23
N TRP A 87 4.34 -16.27 9.93
CA TRP A 87 3.15 -15.69 10.55
C TRP A 87 2.10 -15.30 9.54
N GLU A 88 0.86 -15.69 9.81
CA GLU A 88 -0.32 -15.14 9.16
C GLU A 88 -1.02 -14.21 10.16
N LYS A 89 -0.78 -12.89 10.01
CA LYS A 89 -1.22 -11.86 10.96
C LYS A 89 -0.66 -12.12 12.37
N ASP A 90 -1.52 -12.56 13.28
CA ASP A 90 -1.30 -12.85 14.69
C ASP A 90 -1.14 -14.34 14.99
N LYS A 91 -1.22 -15.22 13.98
CA LYS A 91 -1.10 -16.67 14.15
C LYS A 91 0.16 -17.23 13.51
N ILE A 92 0.73 -18.26 14.12
CA ILE A 92 1.86 -18.99 13.57
C ILE A 92 1.38 -19.94 12.46
N GLU A 93 1.93 -19.78 11.26
CA GLU A 93 1.64 -20.66 10.13
C GLU A 93 2.59 -21.86 10.12
N LEU A 94 2.14 -23.00 10.64
CA LEU A 94 2.98 -24.20 10.82
C LEU A 94 3.65 -24.69 9.53
N LYS A 95 2.99 -24.55 8.37
CA LYS A 95 3.58 -24.97 7.07
C LYS A 95 4.79 -24.10 6.70
N ALA A 96 4.70 -22.79 6.93
CA ALA A 96 5.82 -21.89 6.75
C ALA A 96 6.94 -22.14 7.78
N VAL A 97 6.59 -22.45 9.03
CA VAL A 97 7.59 -22.87 10.05
C VAL A 97 8.37 -24.07 9.55
N THR A 98 7.69 -25.15 9.12
CA THR A 98 8.34 -26.35 8.58
C THR A 98 9.31 -26.00 7.45
N ARG A 99 8.85 -25.20 6.49
CA ARG A 99 9.64 -24.82 5.31
C ARG A 99 10.91 -24.07 5.70
N TRP A 100 10.79 -23.07 6.57
CA TRP A 100 11.94 -22.24 6.98
C TRP A 100 12.88 -22.97 7.93
N PHE A 101 12.35 -23.75 8.88
CA PHE A 101 13.18 -24.52 9.80
C PHE A 101 13.93 -25.65 9.09
N ASP A 102 13.29 -26.36 8.17
CA ASP A 102 13.98 -27.36 7.33
C ASP A 102 15.07 -26.72 6.46
N LEU A 103 14.81 -25.54 5.88
CA LEU A 103 15.81 -24.79 5.11
C LEU A 103 17.02 -24.41 5.98
N LEU A 104 16.81 -23.75 7.12
CA LEU A 104 17.90 -23.33 8.01
C LEU A 104 18.65 -24.53 8.60
N PHE A 105 17.95 -25.62 8.91
CA PHE A 105 18.57 -26.86 9.38
C PHE A 105 19.42 -27.54 8.31
N LYS A 106 18.98 -27.56 7.04
CA LYS A 106 19.77 -28.08 5.92
C LYS A 106 21.03 -27.28 5.64
N VAL A 107 21.00 -25.97 5.93
CA VAL A 107 22.12 -25.06 5.75
C VAL A 107 23.25 -25.36 6.75
N ASP A 108 22.93 -25.47 8.05
CA ASP A 108 23.88 -25.82 9.10
C ASP A 108 23.15 -26.44 10.31
N PRO A 109 23.11 -27.79 10.42
CA PRO A 109 22.37 -28.47 11.49
C PRO A 109 22.87 -28.13 12.90
N ASP A 110 24.18 -28.10 13.12
CA ASP A 110 24.76 -27.88 14.45
C ASP A 110 24.53 -26.44 14.92
N ARG A 111 24.65 -25.48 14.00
CA ARG A 111 24.31 -24.09 14.28
C ARG A 111 22.82 -23.92 14.54
N PHE A 112 21.96 -24.58 13.75
CA PHE A 112 20.52 -24.53 13.96
C PHE A 112 20.15 -25.02 15.36
N ILE A 113 20.71 -26.14 15.82
CA ILE A 113 20.45 -26.65 17.17
C ILE A 113 20.87 -25.63 18.24
N LYS A 114 22.05 -25.01 18.11
CA LYS A 114 22.51 -23.97 19.06
C LYS A 114 21.56 -22.76 19.08
N TRP A 115 21.23 -22.22 17.90
CA TRP A 115 20.33 -21.08 17.79
C TRP A 115 18.93 -21.40 18.35
N PHE A 116 18.43 -22.61 18.11
CA PHE A 116 17.18 -23.10 18.69
C PHE A 116 17.22 -23.15 20.22
N LEU A 117 18.25 -23.76 20.81
CA LEU A 117 18.38 -23.89 22.27
C LEU A 117 18.63 -22.55 22.96
N ASP A 118 19.29 -21.61 22.28
CA ASP A 118 19.64 -20.31 22.87
C ASP A 118 18.52 -19.27 22.72
N GLN A 119 17.79 -19.26 21.60
CA GLN A 119 16.86 -18.15 21.27
C GLN A 119 15.44 -18.57 20.91
N LYS A 120 15.19 -19.84 20.53
CA LYS A 120 13.89 -20.28 19.97
C LYS A 120 13.27 -21.46 20.70
N THR A 121 13.67 -21.73 21.93
CA THR A 121 13.26 -22.93 22.65
C THR A 121 11.75 -23.04 22.76
N GLU A 122 11.09 -22.04 23.35
CA GLU A 122 9.62 -22.02 23.53
C GLU A 122 8.85 -22.04 22.19
N PHE A 123 9.35 -21.33 21.17
CA PHE A 123 8.72 -21.32 19.83
C PHE A 123 8.75 -22.71 19.19
N MET A 124 9.88 -23.41 19.28
CA MET A 124 10.01 -24.75 18.74
C MET A 124 9.26 -25.78 19.60
N GLU A 125 9.22 -25.62 20.92
CA GLU A 125 8.36 -26.45 21.80
C GLU A 125 6.89 -26.32 21.39
N PHE A 126 6.40 -25.10 21.09
CA PHE A 126 5.07 -24.90 20.53
C PHE A 126 4.89 -25.62 19.18
N TYR A 127 5.85 -25.48 18.28
CA TYR A 127 5.81 -26.16 16.99
C TYR A 127 5.80 -27.69 17.15
N LEU A 128 6.60 -28.23 18.07
CA LEU A 128 6.64 -29.65 18.39
C LEU A 128 5.31 -30.10 19.02
N PHE A 129 4.79 -29.39 20.02
CA PHE A 129 3.49 -29.66 20.63
C PHE A 129 2.40 -29.84 19.56
N LYS A 130 2.42 -29.00 18.52
CA LYS A 130 1.45 -29.09 17.42
C LYS A 130 1.70 -30.26 16.47
N ASN A 131 2.91 -30.79 16.36
CA ASN A 131 3.29 -31.75 15.33
C ASN A 131 3.60 -33.16 15.83
N ILE A 132 3.84 -33.34 17.12
CA ILE A 132 4.24 -34.62 17.70
C ILE A 132 3.39 -34.99 18.91
N GLU A 133 3.31 -36.28 19.19
CA GLU A 133 2.86 -36.82 20.45
C GLU A 133 4.05 -37.47 21.15
N VAL A 134 4.24 -37.14 22.43
CA VAL A 134 5.31 -37.69 23.27
C VAL A 134 4.69 -38.55 24.36
N LYS A 135 5.20 -39.77 24.53
CA LYS A 135 4.88 -40.66 25.66
C LYS A 135 6.16 -41.01 26.40
N VAL A 136 6.09 -40.98 27.72
CA VAL A 136 7.20 -41.38 28.60
C VAL A 136 6.90 -42.79 29.09
N ARG A 137 7.84 -43.73 28.89
CA ARG A 137 7.68 -45.11 29.35
C ARG A 137 7.87 -45.19 30.86
N GLU A 138 6.87 -45.74 31.55
CA GLU A 138 6.99 -46.10 32.96
C GLU A 138 7.89 -47.33 33.14
N THR A 139 8.49 -47.51 34.33
CA THR A 139 9.50 -48.56 34.56
C THR A 139 8.98 -49.98 34.32
N ASP A 140 7.67 -50.20 34.51
CA ASP A 140 7.02 -51.52 34.38
C ASP A 140 6.20 -51.68 33.08
N GLN A 141 6.27 -50.70 32.17
CA GLN A 141 5.49 -50.70 30.93
C GLN A 141 6.29 -51.35 29.78
N ASP A 142 5.64 -52.22 29.01
CA ASP A 142 6.28 -52.87 27.86
C ASP A 142 6.28 -51.90 26.65
N PRO A 143 7.41 -51.74 25.93
CA PRO A 143 7.48 -50.94 24.70
C PRO A 143 6.39 -51.22 23.67
N SER A 144 5.93 -52.46 23.58
CA SER A 144 4.91 -52.87 22.61
C SER A 144 3.53 -52.26 22.89
N ASP A 145 3.30 -51.70 24.09
CA ASP A 145 2.05 -51.03 24.45
C ASP A 145 1.82 -49.71 23.70
N PHE A 146 2.86 -49.09 23.12
CA PHE A 146 2.76 -47.79 22.45
C PHE A 146 2.25 -47.86 21.01
N GLY A 147 2.32 -49.02 20.36
CA GLY A 147 1.96 -49.22 18.95
C GLY A 147 3.09 -48.87 17.96
N ASP A 148 3.01 -49.42 16.75
CA ASP A 148 4.10 -49.40 15.75
C ASP A 148 4.44 -48.00 15.18
N GLU A 149 3.56 -47.02 15.38
CA GLU A 149 3.74 -45.64 14.91
C GLU A 149 4.70 -44.82 15.78
N PHE A 150 4.99 -45.29 17.00
CA PHE A 150 5.91 -44.62 17.93
C PHE A 150 7.34 -45.11 17.70
N PHE A 151 8.28 -44.18 17.64
CA PHE A 151 9.71 -44.47 17.60
C PHE A 151 10.44 -43.82 18.78
N THR A 152 11.62 -44.34 19.10
CA THR A 152 12.47 -43.84 20.19
C THR A 152 13.95 -43.92 19.84
N HIS A 153 14.75 -43.04 20.43
CA HIS A 153 16.22 -43.07 20.34
C HIS A 153 16.88 -43.61 21.61
N GLU A 154 16.15 -43.75 22.72
CA GLU A 154 16.70 -43.97 24.07
C GLU A 154 15.83 -44.86 24.97
N ASP A 155 14.75 -45.44 24.44
CA ASP A 155 13.87 -46.38 25.17
C ASP A 155 13.16 -45.78 26.40
N THR A 156 13.14 -44.44 26.50
CA THR A 156 12.48 -43.68 27.57
C THR A 156 11.37 -42.78 27.02
N PHE A 157 11.70 -41.92 26.06
CA PHE A 157 10.73 -41.09 25.35
C PHE A 157 10.36 -41.71 24.00
N TYR A 158 9.07 -41.90 23.77
CA TYR A 158 8.49 -42.40 22.52
C TYR A 158 7.76 -41.27 21.81
N ILE A 159 8.04 -41.10 20.53
CA ILE A 159 7.54 -40.00 19.71
C ILE A 159 6.72 -40.56 18.55
N ARG A 160 5.57 -39.95 18.29
CA ARG A 160 4.78 -40.15 17.07
C ARG A 160 4.54 -38.83 16.37
N PHE A 161 4.58 -38.79 15.04
CA PHE A 161 4.21 -37.61 14.27
C PHE A 161 2.69 -37.56 14.05
N LEU A 162 2.08 -36.41 14.25
CA LEU A 162 0.63 -36.24 14.12
C LEU A 162 0.22 -36.13 12.65
N ASP A 163 -0.78 -36.92 12.23
CA ASP A 163 -1.25 -36.96 10.84
C ASP A 163 -2.00 -35.70 10.42
N ASP A 164 -2.85 -35.14 11.27
CA ASP A 164 -3.49 -33.83 11.07
C ASP A 164 -3.24 -32.96 12.29
N PRO A 165 -2.15 -32.18 12.31
CA PRO A 165 -1.88 -31.24 13.41
C PRO A 165 -2.83 -30.03 13.41
N PHE A 166 -3.82 -30.02 12.51
CA PHE A 166 -4.63 -28.87 12.15
C PHE A 166 -6.12 -29.15 12.39
N ASP A 167 -6.87 -28.15 12.86
CA ASP A 167 -8.30 -28.03 12.58
C ASP A 167 -8.49 -27.73 11.07
N LEU A 168 -8.13 -28.66 10.19
CA LEU A 168 -8.33 -28.52 8.74
C LEU A 168 -9.78 -28.83 8.39
N GLU A 169 -10.42 -27.94 7.63
CA GLU A 169 -11.63 -28.28 6.89
C GLU A 169 -11.38 -29.51 6.00
N PRO A 170 -12.35 -30.44 5.91
CA PRO A 170 -12.15 -31.72 5.22
C PRO A 170 -11.90 -31.52 3.72
N GLY A 171 -10.65 -31.76 3.28
CA GLY A 171 -10.29 -31.71 1.85
C GLY A 171 -8.80 -31.57 1.53
N ALA A 172 -7.91 -32.32 2.19
CA ALA A 172 -6.46 -32.22 2.00
C ALA A 172 -6.03 -32.37 0.53
N SER A 173 -5.31 -31.36 0.03
CA SER A 173 -4.81 -31.30 -1.35
C SER A 173 -3.51 -32.12 -1.52
N GLU A 174 -3.09 -32.41 -2.76
CA GLU A 174 -1.80 -33.11 -3.01
C GLU A 174 -0.59 -32.35 -2.44
N SER A 175 -0.64 -31.00 -2.41
CA SER A 175 0.41 -30.18 -1.81
C SER A 175 0.51 -30.37 -0.30
N ASP A 176 -0.61 -30.64 0.39
CA ASP A 176 -0.61 -30.87 1.84
C ASP A 176 0.12 -32.18 2.19
N ARG A 177 0.04 -33.20 1.33
CA ARG A 177 0.76 -34.47 1.53
C ARG A 177 2.27 -34.31 1.36
N SER A 178 2.72 -33.48 0.43
CA SER A 178 4.15 -33.19 0.25
C SER A 178 4.73 -32.53 1.49
N ILE A 179 4.02 -31.53 2.04
CA ILE A 179 4.49 -30.78 3.22
C ILE A 179 4.57 -31.68 4.46
N LYS A 180 3.61 -32.61 4.65
CA LYS A 180 3.67 -33.60 5.74
C LYS A 180 4.94 -34.46 5.64
N LYS A 181 5.28 -34.93 4.44
CA LYS A 181 6.49 -35.73 4.23
C LYS A 181 7.77 -34.92 4.50
N ASP A 182 7.81 -33.66 4.09
CA ASP A 182 8.95 -32.77 4.33
C ASP A 182 9.11 -32.50 5.83
N ARG A 183 8.00 -32.26 6.54
CA ARG A 183 7.96 -32.11 8.00
C ARG A 183 8.55 -33.34 8.70
N ASP A 184 8.05 -34.52 8.38
CA ASP A 184 8.46 -35.76 9.06
C ASP A 184 9.95 -36.05 8.79
N THR A 185 10.40 -35.77 7.56
CA THR A 185 11.83 -35.89 7.19
C THR A 185 12.70 -34.92 7.97
N PHE A 186 12.26 -33.68 8.13
CA PHE A 186 12.93 -32.67 8.93
C PHE A 186 12.99 -33.08 10.40
N LEU A 187 11.84 -33.38 11.02
CA LEU A 187 11.73 -33.74 12.44
C LEU A 187 12.57 -34.96 12.80
N LEU A 188 12.55 -36.01 11.95
CA LEU A 188 13.36 -37.21 12.16
C LEU A 188 14.87 -36.86 12.23
N LYS A 189 15.34 -36.03 11.30
CA LYS A 189 16.75 -35.59 11.30
C LYS A 189 17.05 -34.65 12.46
N PHE A 190 16.15 -33.73 12.76
CA PHE A 190 16.27 -32.80 13.88
C PHE A 190 16.43 -33.55 15.21
N PHE A 191 15.55 -34.50 15.53
CA PHE A 191 15.65 -35.27 16.78
C PHE A 191 16.94 -36.08 16.86
N LYS A 192 17.34 -36.71 15.76
CA LYS A 192 18.60 -37.44 15.69
C LYS A 192 19.80 -36.54 15.96
N THR A 193 19.83 -35.34 15.37
CA THR A 193 20.92 -34.37 15.56
C THR A 193 20.90 -33.79 16.98
N LEU A 194 19.73 -33.43 17.51
CA LEU A 194 19.59 -32.89 18.86
C LEU A 194 20.04 -33.91 19.92
N ALA A 195 19.62 -35.17 19.81
CA ALA A 195 20.03 -36.23 20.72
C ALA A 195 21.55 -36.50 20.67
N ALA A 196 22.16 -36.37 19.50
CA ALA A 196 23.61 -36.50 19.33
C ALA A 196 24.39 -35.27 19.85
N PHE A 197 23.78 -34.08 19.79
CA PHE A 197 24.37 -32.82 20.23
C PHE A 197 24.38 -32.68 21.75
N ASP A 198 23.20 -32.82 22.38
CA ASP A 198 23.04 -32.82 23.84
C ASP A 198 21.80 -33.65 24.20
N HIS A 199 22.06 -34.83 24.74
CA HIS A 199 21.02 -35.79 25.10
C HIS A 199 20.12 -35.30 26.25
N VAL A 200 20.65 -34.49 27.17
CA VAL A 200 19.84 -33.95 28.28
C VAL A 200 18.93 -32.84 27.75
N ALA A 201 19.45 -31.99 26.85
CA ALA A 201 18.63 -30.99 26.17
C ALA A 201 17.52 -31.64 25.33
N TYR A 202 17.83 -32.72 24.61
CA TYR A 202 16.84 -33.52 23.87
C TYR A 202 15.67 -33.98 24.75
N GLN A 203 15.96 -34.63 25.89
CA GLN A 203 14.94 -35.09 26.83
C GLN A 203 14.10 -33.93 27.38
N LYS A 204 14.77 -32.83 27.75
CA LYS A 204 14.09 -31.63 28.26
C LYS A 204 13.11 -31.09 27.22
N VAL A 205 13.55 -30.88 25.98
CA VAL A 205 12.71 -30.34 24.90
C VAL A 205 11.48 -31.22 24.66
N LEU A 206 11.61 -32.55 24.66
CA LEU A 206 10.46 -33.44 24.51
C LEU A 206 9.48 -33.36 25.68
N LEU A 207 10.00 -33.26 26.90
CA LEU A 207 9.18 -33.12 28.10
C LEU A 207 8.42 -31.79 28.10
N GLU A 208 9.11 -30.68 27.85
CA GLU A 208 8.50 -29.35 27.85
C GLU A 208 7.51 -29.18 26.68
N ALA A 209 7.85 -29.70 25.49
CA ALA A 209 6.95 -29.68 24.33
C ALA A 209 5.61 -30.39 24.61
N SER A 210 5.56 -31.37 25.53
CA SER A 210 4.29 -32.03 25.91
C SER A 210 3.43 -31.22 26.89
N SER A 211 4.00 -30.18 27.52
CA SER A 211 3.38 -29.37 28.56
C SER A 211 3.07 -27.93 28.13
N VAL A 212 3.29 -27.60 26.85
CA VAL A 212 3.03 -26.27 26.29
C VAL A 212 1.55 -25.89 26.44
N ILE A 213 1.31 -24.66 26.89
CA ILE A 213 -0.02 -24.03 26.85
C ILE A 213 -0.10 -23.22 25.55
N PRO A 214 -0.77 -23.71 24.50
CA PRO A 214 -0.56 -23.19 23.14
C PRO A 214 -0.92 -21.72 22.99
N ALA A 215 -2.02 -21.30 23.61
CA ALA A 215 -2.49 -19.92 23.53
C ALA A 215 -1.52 -18.93 24.22
N GLU A 216 -0.94 -19.31 25.35
CA GLU A 216 0.00 -18.46 26.08
C GLU A 216 1.33 -18.34 25.34
N THR A 217 1.85 -19.45 24.83
CA THR A 217 3.12 -19.48 24.10
C THR A 217 3.03 -18.77 22.75
N GLU A 218 1.92 -18.93 22.01
CA GLU A 218 1.72 -18.23 20.74
C GLU A 218 1.60 -16.71 20.93
N GLU A 219 0.85 -16.26 21.95
CA GLU A 219 0.72 -14.84 22.28
C GLU A 219 2.06 -14.22 22.72
N GLU A 220 2.84 -14.91 23.55
CA GLU A 220 4.16 -14.41 23.95
C GLU A 220 5.13 -14.35 22.77
N ALA A 221 5.13 -15.37 21.90
CA ALA A 221 5.91 -15.36 20.66
C ALA A 221 5.49 -14.19 19.75
N TYR A 222 4.18 -13.91 19.65
CA TYR A 222 3.64 -12.79 18.90
C TYR A 222 4.09 -11.45 19.48
N ARG A 223 4.04 -11.28 20.80
CA ARG A 223 4.50 -10.08 21.51
C ARG A 223 5.99 -9.82 21.28
N LEU A 224 6.83 -10.85 21.41
CA LEU A 224 8.28 -10.75 21.22
C LEU A 224 8.63 -10.40 19.77
N ARG A 225 7.94 -11.02 18.80
CA ARG A 225 8.04 -10.67 17.37
C ARG A 225 7.70 -9.20 17.14
N ASN A 226 6.56 -8.74 17.65
CA ASN A 226 6.13 -7.35 17.46
C ASN A 226 7.14 -6.36 18.06
N ALA A 227 7.75 -6.69 19.20
CA ALA A 227 8.79 -5.85 19.79
C ALA A 227 10.01 -5.70 18.86
N ARG A 228 10.51 -6.80 18.29
CA ARG A 228 11.64 -6.78 17.34
C ARG A 228 11.28 -6.05 16.03
N LEU A 229 10.11 -6.34 15.47
CA LEU A 229 9.66 -5.75 14.22
C LEU A 229 9.34 -4.25 14.36
N ALA A 230 8.85 -3.81 15.52
CA ALA A 230 8.61 -2.39 15.81
C ALA A 230 9.88 -1.54 15.75
N GLU A 231 11.05 -2.09 16.14
CA GLU A 231 12.35 -1.40 15.99
C GLU A 231 12.70 -1.10 14.53
N LYS A 232 12.13 -1.87 13.59
CA LYS A 232 12.28 -1.69 12.14
C LYS A 232 11.15 -0.89 11.51
N GLY A 233 10.19 -0.38 12.30
CA GLY A 233 9.04 0.39 11.82
C GLY A 233 7.80 -0.44 11.46
N PHE A 234 7.82 -1.77 11.65
CA PHE A 234 6.64 -2.61 11.55
C PHE A 234 5.86 -2.58 12.87
N LEU A 235 5.14 -1.48 13.11
CA LEU A 235 4.26 -1.36 14.27
C LEU A 235 3.05 -2.31 14.14
N PRO A 236 2.41 -2.72 15.25
CA PRO A 236 1.17 -3.47 15.23
C PRO A 236 0.11 -2.81 14.33
N TYR A 237 -0.74 -3.62 13.69
CA TYR A 237 -1.69 -3.13 12.68
C TYR A 237 -2.54 -1.95 13.17
N GLU A 238 -3.05 -2.03 14.40
CA GLU A 238 -3.90 -1.00 14.99
C GLU A 238 -3.20 0.36 15.11
N GLU A 239 -1.90 0.36 15.42
CA GLU A 239 -1.06 1.55 15.46
C GLU A 239 -0.67 2.01 14.05
N ALA A 240 -0.34 1.07 13.18
CA ALA A 240 0.12 1.34 11.82
C ALA A 240 -0.96 2.05 10.98
N VAL A 241 -2.23 1.65 11.10
CA VAL A 241 -3.36 2.33 10.44
C VAL A 241 -3.44 3.81 10.83
N GLY A 242 -2.91 4.18 12.00
CA GLY A 242 -2.73 5.55 12.45
C GLY A 242 -1.95 6.44 11.49
N ILE A 243 -1.16 5.88 10.55
CA ILE A 243 -0.45 6.63 9.51
C ILE A 243 -1.40 7.35 8.54
N TYR A 244 -2.63 6.85 8.38
CA TYR A 244 -3.65 7.45 7.52
C TYR A 244 -4.58 8.43 8.24
N GLN A 245 -4.35 8.66 9.54
CA GLN A 245 -5.07 9.71 10.26
C GLN A 245 -4.55 11.09 9.80
N PRO A 246 -5.45 12.00 9.36
CA PRO A 246 -5.02 13.23 8.74
C PRO A 246 -4.44 14.20 9.77
N LEU A 247 -3.35 14.86 9.39
CA LEU A 247 -2.76 15.95 10.15
C LEU A 247 -2.94 17.26 9.39
N LYS A 248 -3.67 18.21 9.97
CA LYS A 248 -3.83 19.54 9.37
C LYS A 248 -2.53 20.32 9.43
N ALA A 249 -2.19 21.04 8.36
CA ALA A 249 -1.00 21.90 8.31
C ALA A 249 -0.89 22.86 9.52
N LYS A 250 -2.00 23.45 9.97
CA LYS A 250 -2.05 24.32 11.17
C LYS A 250 -1.65 23.63 12.48
N ASN A 251 -1.81 22.31 12.56
CA ASN A 251 -1.43 21.51 13.73
C ASN A 251 -0.03 20.90 13.57
N PHE A 252 0.57 20.99 12.38
CA PHE A 252 1.89 20.46 12.10
C PHE A 252 2.98 21.18 12.91
N GLU A 253 2.88 22.50 13.08
CA GLU A 253 3.83 23.29 13.88
C GLU A 253 3.85 22.93 15.36
N LYS A 254 2.80 22.25 15.86
CA LYS A 254 2.71 21.77 17.25
C LYS A 254 3.38 20.41 17.44
N GLN A 255 3.84 19.76 16.37
CA GLN A 255 4.54 18.49 16.45
C GLN A 255 5.88 18.68 17.18
N SER A 256 6.26 17.68 17.97
CA SER A 256 7.59 17.64 18.56
C SER A 256 8.64 17.55 17.46
N ALA A 257 9.70 18.34 17.57
CA ALA A 257 10.85 18.19 16.73
C ALA A 257 11.46 16.79 16.93
N LYS A 258 12.06 16.26 15.86
CA LYS A 258 12.84 15.02 15.88
C LYS A 258 13.96 15.13 16.91
N PHE A 259 14.24 14.01 17.56
CA PHE A 259 15.46 13.90 18.35
C PHE A 259 16.65 13.82 17.39
N ALA A 260 17.51 14.85 17.41
CA ALA A 260 18.79 14.83 16.73
C ALA A 260 19.86 14.41 17.75
N PRO A 261 20.59 13.29 17.54
CA PRO A 261 21.68 12.92 18.42
C PRO A 261 22.70 14.07 18.44
N THR A 262 22.92 14.66 19.61
CA THR A 262 23.80 15.83 19.76
C THR A 262 25.28 15.43 19.84
N ASP A 263 25.57 14.13 19.86
CA ASP A 263 26.90 13.58 20.16
C ASP A 263 27.49 12.87 18.94
N SER A 264 28.33 13.59 18.17
CA SER A 264 29.01 13.07 16.98
C SER A 264 30.00 11.93 17.27
N ASP A 265 30.40 11.78 18.53
CA ASP A 265 31.39 10.78 18.96
C ASP A 265 30.76 9.39 19.21
N ARG A 266 29.43 9.29 19.28
CA ARG A 266 28.69 8.03 19.35
C ARG A 266 28.06 7.69 18.00
N LYS A 267 28.89 7.44 16.99
CA LYS A 267 28.43 6.78 15.76
C LYS A 267 27.99 5.36 16.08
N LEU A 268 26.69 5.17 16.26
CA LEU A 268 26.07 3.85 16.24
C LEU A 268 26.12 3.37 14.79
N PHE A 269 27.10 2.53 14.46
CA PHE A 269 27.23 1.91 13.14
C PHE A 269 26.21 0.78 12.97
N LEU A 270 24.93 1.13 13.03
CA LEU A 270 23.86 0.23 12.65
C LEU A 270 23.73 0.23 11.13
N PRO A 271 23.58 -0.93 10.47
CA PRO A 271 23.30 -0.97 9.04
C PRO A 271 22.05 -0.17 8.71
N VAL A 272 22.16 0.74 7.74
CA VAL A 272 21.04 1.55 7.25
C VAL A 272 20.40 0.83 6.07
N PRO A 273 19.07 0.60 6.06
CA PRO A 273 18.39 -0.03 4.94
C PRO A 273 18.63 0.72 3.63
N PHE A 274 19.16 0.01 2.63
CA PHE A 274 19.62 0.58 1.38
C PHE A 274 18.52 0.64 0.32
N TYR A 275 17.69 -0.40 0.20
CA TYR A 275 16.73 -0.48 -0.91
C TYR A 275 15.70 0.66 -0.95
N PRO A 276 15.05 1.06 0.17
CA PRO A 276 14.11 2.18 0.16
C PRO A 276 14.76 3.47 -0.35
N ALA A 277 16.00 3.75 0.06
CA ALA A 277 16.74 4.94 -0.35
C ALA A 277 17.21 4.88 -1.81
N LYS A 278 17.63 3.70 -2.30
CA LYS A 278 18.05 3.52 -3.69
C LYS A 278 16.88 3.70 -4.67
N MET A 279 15.68 3.29 -4.28
CA MET A 279 14.48 3.37 -5.12
C MET A 279 13.93 4.79 -5.30
N LEU A 280 14.57 5.80 -4.68
CA LEU A 280 14.31 7.23 -4.89
C LEU A 280 14.81 7.70 -6.28
N GLU A 281 14.26 7.13 -7.35
CA GLU A 281 14.63 7.47 -8.74
C GLU A 281 13.82 8.67 -9.27
N GLU A 282 12.68 9.00 -8.65
CA GLU A 282 11.78 10.07 -9.11
C GLU A 282 12.30 11.44 -8.67
N GLU A 283 12.41 12.39 -9.60
CA GLU A 283 12.70 13.80 -9.30
C GLU A 283 11.45 14.48 -8.73
N ASN A 284 11.30 14.45 -7.40
CA ASN A 284 10.26 15.16 -6.67
C ASN A 284 10.90 16.02 -5.57
N LEU A 285 10.10 16.85 -4.89
CA LEU A 285 10.65 17.77 -3.87
C LEU A 285 11.34 17.04 -2.72
N PHE A 286 10.87 15.84 -2.37
CA PHE A 286 11.46 15.05 -1.31
C PHE A 286 12.85 14.52 -1.72
N SER A 287 12.96 13.90 -2.88
CA SER A 287 14.25 13.41 -3.40
C SER A 287 15.22 14.56 -3.72
N GLY A 288 14.70 15.70 -4.19
CA GLY A 288 15.47 16.93 -4.40
C GLY A 288 16.00 17.53 -3.10
N ALA A 289 15.20 17.54 -2.03
CA ALA A 289 15.63 17.99 -0.71
C ALA A 289 16.67 17.04 -0.10
N LEU A 290 16.48 15.72 -0.22
CA LEU A 290 17.46 14.73 0.24
C LEU A 290 18.84 14.91 -0.40
N LYS A 291 18.89 15.20 -1.72
CA LYS A 291 20.14 15.44 -2.45
C LYS A 291 20.94 16.66 -1.95
N LYS A 292 20.29 17.62 -1.28
CA LYS A 292 20.95 18.81 -0.71
C LYS A 292 21.51 18.60 0.70
N ILE A 293 21.22 17.46 1.34
CA ILE A 293 21.70 17.20 2.71
C ILE A 293 23.15 16.73 2.64
N GLU A 294 24.09 17.60 3.03
CA GLU A 294 25.53 17.33 2.97
C GLU A 294 26.07 16.52 4.16
N ILE A 295 25.31 16.39 5.24
CA ILE A 295 25.74 15.71 6.46
C ILE A 295 25.30 14.24 6.41
N ASP A 296 26.26 13.33 6.22
CA ASP A 296 26.03 11.88 6.08
C ASP A 296 25.22 11.29 7.24
N ASP A 297 25.51 11.66 8.49
CA ASP A 297 24.81 11.11 9.66
C ASP A 297 23.32 11.51 9.70
N ILE A 298 22.99 12.73 9.23
CA ILE A 298 21.60 13.20 9.12
C ILE A 298 20.89 12.46 7.97
N LEU A 299 21.61 12.26 6.85
CA LEU A 299 21.08 11.51 5.72
C LEU A 299 20.75 10.06 6.11
N GLU A 300 21.65 9.39 6.84
CA GLU A 300 21.44 8.02 7.34
C GLU A 300 20.25 7.93 8.32
N GLN A 301 20.08 8.93 9.19
CA GLN A 301 18.91 9.04 10.06
C GLN A 301 17.61 9.13 9.26
N ILE A 302 17.58 10.00 8.24
CA ILE A 302 16.40 10.18 7.39
C ILE A 302 16.12 8.94 6.54
N GLN A 303 17.16 8.25 6.05
CA GLN A 303 17.00 6.99 5.32
C GLN A 303 16.41 5.89 6.21
N THR A 304 16.88 5.77 7.45
CA THR A 304 16.34 4.83 8.44
C THR A 304 14.88 5.14 8.74
N GLU A 305 14.56 6.42 8.95
CA GLU A 305 13.18 6.86 9.17
C GLU A 305 12.29 6.62 7.96
N PHE A 306 12.80 6.83 6.75
CA PHE A 306 12.07 6.59 5.51
C PHE A 306 11.78 5.11 5.30
N ALA A 307 12.75 4.23 5.60
CA ALA A 307 12.54 2.79 5.64
C ALA A 307 11.47 2.41 6.66
N GLY A 308 11.52 2.99 7.87
CA GLY A 308 10.49 2.81 8.90
C GLY A 308 9.10 3.28 8.45
N LEU A 309 9.00 4.40 7.73
CA LEU A 309 7.74 4.86 7.13
C LEU A 309 7.22 3.88 6.08
N CYS A 310 8.08 3.34 5.22
CA CYS A 310 7.70 2.32 4.24
C CYS A 310 7.17 1.07 4.95
N ASN A 311 7.87 0.58 5.98
CA ASN A 311 7.45 -0.57 6.77
C ASN A 311 6.11 -0.31 7.49
N LEU A 312 5.90 0.89 7.99
CA LEU A 312 4.63 1.31 8.58
C LEU A 312 3.47 1.26 7.56
N ILE A 313 3.72 1.72 6.33
CA ILE A 313 2.75 1.65 5.23
C ILE A 313 2.49 0.20 4.84
N ILE A 314 3.51 -0.66 4.79
CA ILE A 314 3.37 -2.10 4.50
C ILE A 314 2.40 -2.74 5.48
N THR A 315 2.60 -2.50 6.79
CA THR A 315 1.71 -3.03 7.82
C THR A 315 0.30 -2.44 7.72
N ALA A 316 0.17 -1.12 7.50
CA ALA A 316 -1.12 -0.45 7.39
C ALA A 316 -1.92 -0.84 6.11
N ASP A 317 -1.21 -1.24 5.05
CA ASP A 317 -1.77 -1.77 3.82
C ASP A 317 -2.01 -3.30 3.88
N GLN A 318 -1.52 -3.98 4.93
CA GLN A 318 -1.56 -5.46 5.08
C GLN A 318 -1.00 -6.19 3.86
N LYS A 319 0.11 -5.67 3.30
CA LYS A 319 0.79 -6.28 2.16
C LYS A 319 1.97 -7.13 2.62
N THR A 320 2.10 -8.32 2.05
CA THR A 320 3.35 -9.09 2.15
C THR A 320 4.26 -8.64 1.03
N ILE A 321 5.45 -8.16 1.36
CA ILE A 321 6.46 -7.72 0.39
C ILE A 321 7.63 -8.70 0.49
N ARG A 322 7.92 -9.41 -0.60
CA ARG A 322 9.06 -10.34 -0.71
C ARG A 322 10.08 -9.86 -1.72
N GLU A 323 9.65 -9.13 -2.73
CA GLU A 323 10.50 -8.70 -3.84
C GLU A 323 10.75 -7.20 -3.86
N ARG A 324 11.88 -6.78 -4.45
CA ARG A 324 12.21 -5.36 -4.61
C ARG A 324 11.17 -4.59 -5.43
N ASP A 325 10.57 -5.24 -6.42
CA ASP A 325 9.57 -4.61 -7.30
C ASP A 325 8.27 -4.29 -6.55
N GLU A 326 7.86 -5.17 -5.63
CA GLU A 326 6.73 -4.93 -4.74
C GLU A 326 7.01 -3.75 -3.79
N LEU A 327 8.22 -3.67 -3.24
CA LEU A 327 8.68 -2.56 -2.40
C LEU A 327 8.65 -1.22 -3.15
N LYS A 328 8.98 -1.22 -4.45
CA LYS A 328 8.99 0.00 -5.28
C LYS A 328 7.64 0.72 -5.26
N SER A 329 6.52 -0.02 -5.24
CA SER A 329 5.18 0.55 -5.15
C SER A 329 4.91 1.28 -3.83
N ILE A 330 5.45 0.77 -2.72
CA ILE A 330 5.34 1.38 -1.39
C ILE A 330 6.22 2.62 -1.28
N VAL A 331 7.47 2.51 -1.73
CA VAL A 331 8.41 3.65 -1.76
C VAL A 331 7.83 4.80 -2.56
N LYS A 332 7.27 4.51 -3.73
CA LYS A 332 6.60 5.50 -4.57
C LYS A 332 5.45 6.19 -3.82
N LYS A 333 4.53 5.42 -3.25
CA LYS A 333 3.42 5.95 -2.43
C LYS A 333 3.92 6.84 -1.29
N ALA A 334 4.95 6.41 -0.57
CA ALA A 334 5.53 7.21 0.52
C ALA A 334 6.07 8.55 -0.01
N CYS A 335 6.84 8.52 -1.10
CA CYS A 335 7.39 9.70 -1.76
C CYS A 335 6.32 10.66 -2.25
N ASP A 336 5.29 10.15 -2.93
CA ASP A 336 4.20 10.92 -3.51
C ASP A 336 3.46 11.74 -2.43
N TYR A 337 3.06 11.09 -1.32
CA TYR A 337 2.38 11.80 -0.23
C TYR A 337 3.32 12.67 0.61
N LEU A 338 4.62 12.34 0.72
CA LEU A 338 5.61 13.24 1.30
C LEU A 338 5.76 14.51 0.46
N HIS A 339 5.81 14.36 -0.87
CA HIS A 339 5.89 15.47 -1.81
C HIS A 339 4.67 16.39 -1.69
N ILE A 340 3.45 15.84 -1.74
CA ILE A 340 2.20 16.59 -1.53
C ILE A 340 2.21 17.30 -0.16
N GLY A 341 2.64 16.60 0.88
CA GLY A 341 2.73 17.15 2.24
C GLY A 341 3.70 18.33 2.33
N LEU A 342 4.88 18.22 1.70
CA LEU A 342 5.87 19.29 1.64
C LEU A 342 5.34 20.50 0.89
N GLU A 343 4.76 20.31 -0.31
CA GLU A 343 4.16 21.41 -1.08
C GLU A 343 3.14 22.18 -0.26
N ARG A 344 2.26 21.45 0.45
CA ARG A 344 1.23 22.04 1.30
C ARG A 344 1.78 22.85 2.47
N LEU A 345 2.93 22.44 3.02
CA LEU A 345 3.59 23.10 4.15
C LEU A 345 4.48 24.28 3.71
N THR A 346 4.82 24.37 2.42
CA THR A 346 5.65 25.44 1.85
C THR A 346 4.89 26.44 0.98
N GLU A 347 3.57 26.31 0.85
CA GLU A 347 2.69 27.07 -0.07
C GLU A 347 2.69 28.61 0.12
N ASP A 348 3.39 29.15 1.11
CA ASP A 348 3.37 30.57 1.46
C ASP A 348 4.18 31.50 0.54
N ASP A 349 5.04 30.99 -0.37
CA ASP A 349 5.76 31.85 -1.31
C ASP A 349 5.85 31.24 -2.71
N ARG A 350 5.72 32.10 -3.73
CA ARG A 350 5.59 31.78 -5.17
C ARG A 350 6.81 31.09 -5.79
N THR A 351 7.74 30.60 -4.99
CA THR A 351 8.90 29.79 -5.37
C THR A 351 9.04 28.65 -4.37
N LEU A 352 9.01 27.42 -4.87
CA LEU A 352 9.32 26.21 -4.11
C LEU A 352 10.71 26.33 -3.47
N ASP A 353 10.74 26.59 -2.18
CA ASP A 353 11.99 26.71 -1.42
C ASP A 353 12.43 25.31 -0.96
N VAL A 354 13.36 24.73 -1.72
CA VAL A 354 13.97 23.44 -1.40
C VAL A 354 14.68 23.50 -0.03
N ASP A 355 15.21 24.65 0.38
CA ASP A 355 15.94 24.79 1.65
C ASP A 355 14.96 24.73 2.84
N ARG A 356 13.75 25.27 2.67
CA ARG A 356 12.65 25.08 3.63
C ARG A 356 12.20 23.62 3.71
N CYS A 357 12.16 22.90 2.57
CA CYS A 357 11.85 21.47 2.57
C CYS A 357 12.90 20.66 3.35
N VAL A 358 14.19 20.97 3.15
CA VAL A 358 15.29 20.38 3.92
C VAL A 358 15.10 20.63 5.42
N ALA A 359 14.80 21.86 5.82
CA ALA A 359 14.55 22.20 7.21
C ALA A 359 13.37 21.42 7.83
N LEU A 360 12.28 21.23 7.06
CA LEU A 360 11.12 20.45 7.52
C LEU A 360 11.46 18.96 7.70
N ILE A 361 12.16 18.36 6.73
CA ILE A 361 12.56 16.94 6.79
C ILE A 361 13.57 16.70 7.92
N GLN A 362 14.46 17.64 8.20
CA GLN A 362 15.40 17.53 9.33
C GLN A 362 14.69 17.72 10.68
N LYS A 363 13.69 18.60 10.75
CA LYS A 363 13.05 18.98 12.01
C LYS A 363 11.90 18.06 12.44
N TYR A 364 11.09 17.53 11.52
CA TYR A 364 9.85 16.83 11.87
C TYR A 364 9.76 15.41 11.30
N PRO A 365 9.09 14.46 11.99
CA PRO A 365 8.85 13.11 11.50
C PRO A 365 8.31 13.06 10.06
N LEU A 366 8.90 12.23 9.20
CA LEU A 366 8.42 11.96 7.84
C LEU A 366 6.98 11.45 7.89
N SER A 367 6.64 10.63 8.89
CA SER A 367 5.28 10.17 9.12
C SER A 367 4.28 11.34 9.32
N SER A 368 4.69 12.43 9.97
CA SER A 368 3.86 13.62 10.14
C SER A 368 3.67 14.37 8.82
N ILE A 369 4.70 14.47 7.99
CA ILE A 369 4.61 15.11 6.67
C ILE A 369 3.71 14.27 5.74
N PHE A 370 3.88 12.95 5.75
CA PHE A 370 3.03 12.00 5.03
C PHE A 370 1.55 12.17 5.41
N LYS A 371 1.24 12.26 6.71
CA LYS A 371 -0.13 12.50 7.21
C LYS A 371 -0.75 13.81 6.73
N VAL A 372 0.05 14.84 6.49
CA VAL A 372 -0.43 16.10 5.89
C VAL A 372 -0.82 15.86 4.43
N GLY A 373 0.05 15.23 3.65
CA GLY A 373 -0.20 14.96 2.23
C GLY A 373 -1.39 14.00 2.01
N TYR A 374 -1.38 12.85 2.67
CA TYR A 374 -2.49 11.89 2.61
C TYR A 374 -3.80 12.49 3.12
N GLY A 375 -3.71 13.39 4.10
CA GLY A 375 -4.87 14.08 4.66
C GLY A 375 -5.66 14.88 3.63
N LEU A 376 -5.02 15.43 2.59
CA LEU A 376 -5.71 16.17 1.54
C LEU A 376 -6.62 15.26 0.69
N ALA A 377 -6.12 14.09 0.30
CA ALA A 377 -6.92 13.09 -0.42
C ALA A 377 -8.09 12.59 0.45
N LEU A 378 -7.85 12.40 1.76
CA LEU A 378 -8.87 11.97 2.70
C LEU A 378 -9.94 13.06 2.94
N GLU A 379 -9.57 14.34 2.95
CA GLU A 379 -10.51 15.46 3.03
C GLU A 379 -11.48 15.47 1.84
N LEU A 380 -10.99 15.20 0.62
CA LEU A 380 -11.84 15.06 -0.58
C LEU A 380 -12.83 13.89 -0.43
N LYS A 381 -12.35 12.74 0.04
CA LYS A 381 -13.21 11.58 0.33
C LYS A 381 -14.33 11.92 1.31
N TRP A 382 -14.00 12.48 2.47
CA TRP A 382 -15.00 12.82 3.48
C TRP A 382 -16.00 13.85 2.99
N ARG A 383 -15.54 14.80 2.17
CA ARG A 383 -16.40 15.77 1.53
C ARG A 383 -17.38 15.11 0.57
N ALA A 384 -16.92 14.16 -0.25
CA ALA A 384 -17.75 13.37 -1.15
C ALA A 384 -18.77 12.51 -0.37
N GLU A 385 -18.33 11.78 0.66
CA GLU A 385 -19.23 10.95 1.51
C GLU A 385 -20.32 11.80 2.20
N LYS A 386 -19.92 12.94 2.77
CA LYS A 386 -20.84 13.87 3.46
C LYS A 386 -21.85 14.50 2.50
N TRP A 387 -21.43 14.83 1.27
CA TRP A 387 -22.33 15.33 0.24
C TRP A 387 -23.28 14.23 -0.23
N ARG A 388 -22.76 13.04 -0.56
CA ARG A 388 -23.54 11.92 -1.10
C ARG A 388 -24.75 11.59 -0.22
N GLY A 389 -24.56 11.51 1.10
CA GLY A 389 -25.66 11.22 2.03
C GLY A 389 -26.79 12.26 2.08
N LYS A 390 -26.63 13.42 1.44
CA LYS A 390 -27.61 14.53 1.41
C LYS A 390 -28.06 14.90 0.00
N SER A 391 -27.32 14.41 -0.99
CA SER A 391 -27.41 14.79 -2.39
C SER A 391 -28.79 14.52 -2.99
N TRP A 392 -29.15 15.30 -4.00
CA TRP A 392 -30.40 15.08 -4.74
C TRP A 392 -30.33 13.79 -5.54
N PHE A 393 -29.21 13.50 -6.21
CA PHE A 393 -29.09 12.32 -7.07
C PHE A 393 -29.27 11.01 -6.29
N GLU A 394 -28.70 10.90 -5.08
CA GLU A 394 -28.84 9.71 -4.23
C GLU A 394 -30.30 9.57 -3.74
N LYS A 395 -30.95 10.68 -3.36
CA LYS A 395 -32.38 10.67 -2.96
C LYS A 395 -33.31 10.23 -4.09
N LYS A 396 -32.92 10.49 -5.33
CA LYS A 396 -33.64 10.04 -6.53
C LYS A 396 -33.25 8.63 -6.99
N GLY A 397 -32.39 7.93 -6.25
CA GLY A 397 -31.97 6.56 -6.58
C GLY A 397 -31.11 6.46 -7.84
N LEU A 398 -30.47 7.55 -8.27
CA LEU A 398 -29.60 7.57 -9.44
C LEU A 398 -28.25 6.91 -9.13
N LEU A 399 -27.72 6.16 -10.10
CA LEU A 399 -26.40 5.54 -10.00
C LEU A 399 -25.28 6.57 -10.24
N LEU A 400 -24.06 6.27 -9.79
CA LEU A 400 -22.88 7.14 -10.01
C LEU A 400 -22.63 7.46 -11.50
N GLY A 401 -23.03 6.55 -12.40
CA GLY A 401 -22.93 6.76 -13.85
C GLY A 401 -23.72 7.97 -14.37
N PHE A 402 -24.67 8.49 -13.60
CA PHE A 402 -25.36 9.74 -13.89
C PHE A 402 -24.38 10.92 -14.07
N TRP A 403 -23.26 10.93 -13.35
CA TRP A 403 -22.26 12.00 -13.43
C TRP A 403 -21.34 11.90 -14.65
N GLY A 404 -21.64 11.00 -15.60
CA GLY A 404 -20.78 10.72 -16.74
C GLY A 404 -19.54 9.94 -16.35
N GLU A 405 -18.68 9.65 -17.33
CA GLU A 405 -17.48 8.84 -17.12
C GLU A 405 -16.48 9.47 -16.14
N GLU A 406 -16.18 10.76 -16.32
CA GLU A 406 -15.25 11.51 -15.45
C GLU A 406 -15.76 11.59 -14.01
N GLY A 407 -17.05 11.93 -13.82
CA GLY A 407 -17.64 12.02 -12.49
C GLY A 407 -17.78 10.66 -11.80
N LEU A 408 -18.15 9.62 -12.55
CA LEU A 408 -18.17 8.23 -12.07
C LEU A 408 -16.76 7.80 -11.62
N GLY A 409 -15.75 8.08 -12.42
CA GLY A 409 -14.35 7.78 -12.10
C GLY A 409 -13.89 8.46 -10.82
N VAL A 410 -14.04 9.78 -10.73
CA VAL A 410 -13.63 10.56 -9.55
C VAL A 410 -14.38 10.11 -8.29
N LEU A 411 -15.71 9.97 -8.34
CA LEU A 411 -16.48 9.50 -7.18
C LEU A 411 -16.15 8.05 -6.83
N GLY A 412 -15.94 7.19 -7.83
CA GLY A 412 -15.50 5.81 -7.64
C GLY A 412 -14.18 5.72 -6.89
N GLY A 413 -13.20 6.54 -7.26
CA GLY A 413 -11.89 6.63 -6.60
C GLY A 413 -11.96 7.23 -5.19
N LEU A 414 -12.84 8.20 -4.93
CA LEU A 414 -12.99 8.81 -3.61
C LEU A 414 -13.77 7.94 -2.61
N LEU A 415 -14.76 7.16 -3.06
CA LEU A 415 -15.69 6.44 -2.19
C LEU A 415 -15.22 5.02 -1.77
N ILE A 416 -14.09 4.54 -2.29
CA ILE A 416 -13.45 3.30 -1.83
C ILE A 416 -12.75 3.48 -0.47
N LYS A 417 -12.34 2.38 0.19
CA LYS A 417 -11.77 2.40 1.55
C LYS A 417 -10.61 3.39 1.70
N LYS A 418 -9.64 3.37 0.77
CA LYS A 418 -8.52 4.32 0.66
C LYS A 418 -8.70 5.09 -0.65
N PRO A 419 -8.84 6.43 -0.63
CA PRO A 419 -9.14 7.18 -1.84
C PRO A 419 -8.00 7.07 -2.86
N LEU A 420 -8.36 6.91 -4.13
CA LEU A 420 -7.43 6.88 -5.26
C LEU A 420 -7.79 7.97 -6.26
N PHE A 421 -6.77 8.43 -6.99
CA PHE A 421 -6.91 9.38 -8.08
C PHE A 421 -7.44 8.66 -9.33
N TYR A 422 -8.42 9.27 -10.00
CA TYR A 422 -8.95 8.80 -11.27
C TYR A 422 -8.02 9.26 -12.41
N ASP A 423 -7.17 8.35 -12.87
CA ASP A 423 -6.14 8.66 -13.88
C ASP A 423 -6.65 8.52 -15.31
N ASN A 424 -7.73 7.76 -15.50
CA ASN A 424 -8.33 7.48 -16.81
C ASN A 424 -7.30 7.03 -17.86
N TYR A 425 -6.42 6.10 -17.47
CA TYR A 425 -5.38 5.53 -18.34
C TYR A 425 -4.36 6.54 -18.90
N LYS A 426 -4.27 7.78 -18.38
CA LYS A 426 -3.20 8.73 -18.75
C LYS A 426 -1.81 8.12 -18.51
N SER A 427 -1.66 7.32 -17.46
CA SER A 427 -0.47 6.54 -17.10
C SER A 427 -0.61 5.03 -17.36
N GLY A 428 -1.67 4.61 -18.06
CA GLY A 428 -1.95 3.21 -18.38
C GLY A 428 -2.77 2.44 -17.33
N VAL A 429 -3.21 3.08 -16.25
CA VAL A 429 -4.10 2.50 -15.23
C VAL A 429 -5.35 3.34 -15.01
N LEU A 430 -6.44 2.73 -14.55
CA LEU A 430 -7.69 3.44 -14.26
C LEU A 430 -7.58 4.30 -12.98
N TYR A 431 -7.00 3.71 -11.93
CA TYR A 431 -6.82 4.34 -10.63
C TYR A 431 -5.37 4.20 -10.16
N ARG A 432 -4.85 5.25 -9.51
CA ARG A 432 -3.53 5.26 -8.87
C ARG A 432 -3.55 6.08 -7.58
N GLU A 433 -2.46 6.05 -6.82
CA GLU A 433 -2.25 6.97 -5.70
C GLU A 433 -2.15 8.42 -6.21
N PHE A 434 -2.50 9.39 -5.36
CA PHE A 434 -2.28 10.81 -5.66
C PHE A 434 -0.78 11.11 -5.65
N ILE A 435 -0.27 11.70 -6.73
CA ILE A 435 1.18 11.97 -6.90
C ILE A 435 1.53 13.45 -6.74
N SER A 436 0.56 14.37 -6.86
CA SER A 436 0.83 15.82 -6.84
C SER A 436 -0.32 16.64 -6.25
N MET A 437 -0.03 17.91 -5.90
CA MET A 437 -1.10 18.86 -5.57
C MET A 437 -2.02 19.17 -6.75
N GLU A 438 -1.58 18.96 -7.99
CA GLU A 438 -2.44 19.13 -9.16
C GLU A 438 -3.52 18.05 -9.22
N ASP A 439 -3.19 16.78 -8.90
CA ASP A 439 -4.19 15.71 -8.81
C ASP A 439 -5.28 16.04 -7.78
N ILE A 440 -4.89 16.61 -6.64
CA ILE A 440 -5.80 17.04 -5.58
C ILE A 440 -6.73 18.14 -6.11
N LYS A 441 -6.19 19.13 -6.82
CA LYS A 441 -6.96 20.24 -7.41
C LYS A 441 -7.88 19.76 -8.53
N GLU A 442 -7.41 18.90 -9.43
CA GLU A 442 -8.20 18.29 -10.51
C GLU A 442 -9.41 17.55 -9.92
N THR A 443 -9.15 16.68 -8.95
CA THR A 443 -10.20 15.92 -8.24
C THR A 443 -11.17 16.86 -7.50
N GLU A 444 -10.66 17.88 -6.84
CA GLU A 444 -11.48 18.88 -6.14
C GLU A 444 -12.38 19.65 -7.11
N ASN A 445 -11.88 20.04 -8.28
CA ASN A 445 -12.63 20.78 -9.29
C ASN A 445 -13.79 19.95 -9.88
N VAL A 446 -13.55 18.67 -10.15
CA VAL A 446 -14.60 17.75 -10.59
C VAL A 446 -15.64 17.56 -9.48
N LEU A 447 -15.21 17.31 -8.24
CA LEU A 447 -16.11 17.17 -7.10
C LEU A 447 -16.93 18.46 -6.85
N ASN A 448 -16.31 19.64 -6.95
CA ASN A 448 -16.98 20.94 -6.86
C ASN A 448 -18.09 21.06 -7.91
N SER A 449 -17.79 20.69 -9.15
CA SER A 449 -18.73 20.74 -10.27
C SER A 449 -19.93 19.82 -10.06
N ILE A 450 -19.67 18.58 -9.63
CA ILE A 450 -20.70 17.59 -9.31
C ILE A 450 -21.64 18.12 -8.20
N ILE A 451 -21.06 18.59 -7.09
CA ILE A 451 -21.85 19.13 -5.97
C ILE A 451 -22.68 20.32 -6.42
N ALA A 452 -22.11 21.23 -7.21
CA ALA A 452 -22.81 22.42 -7.66
C ALA A 452 -23.98 22.10 -8.62
N PHE A 453 -23.83 21.10 -9.50
CA PHE A 453 -24.93 20.62 -10.34
C PHE A 453 -26.00 19.88 -9.53
N ASP A 454 -25.61 19.07 -8.56
CA ASP A 454 -26.56 18.38 -7.68
C ASP A 454 -27.41 19.37 -6.86
N ASP A 455 -26.77 20.40 -6.30
CA ASP A 455 -27.44 21.51 -5.63
C ASP A 455 -28.40 22.24 -6.58
N LEU A 456 -28.01 22.41 -7.85
CA LEU A 456 -28.85 23.03 -8.87
C LEU A 456 -30.09 22.17 -9.15
N PHE A 457 -29.92 20.87 -9.37
CA PHE A 457 -31.04 19.96 -9.62
C PHE A 457 -31.99 19.85 -8.43
N ALA A 458 -31.47 19.93 -7.20
CA ALA A 458 -32.26 19.97 -5.99
C ALA A 458 -33.26 21.14 -5.97
N LEU A 459 -32.89 22.29 -6.55
CA LEU A 459 -33.73 23.49 -6.62
C LEU A 459 -34.79 23.42 -7.72
N MET A 460 -34.57 22.66 -8.78
CA MET A 460 -35.48 22.60 -9.93
C MET A 460 -36.75 21.77 -9.66
N ALA A 461 -36.78 20.95 -8.60
CA ALA A 461 -37.90 20.10 -8.23
C ALA A 461 -38.41 19.16 -9.36
N ILE A 462 -37.48 18.62 -10.16
CA ILE A 462 -37.79 17.73 -11.29
C ILE A 462 -37.60 16.25 -10.89
N GLU A 463 -38.52 15.38 -11.30
CA GLU A 463 -38.41 13.93 -11.13
C GLU A 463 -37.69 13.29 -12.32
N PRO A 464 -36.67 12.44 -12.10
CA PRO A 464 -35.93 11.79 -13.19
C PRO A 464 -36.56 10.49 -13.73
N GLU A 465 -37.81 10.16 -13.38
CA GLU A 465 -38.51 8.92 -13.81
C GLU A 465 -38.83 8.89 -15.34
N PRO A 466 -38.84 7.70 -15.96
CA PRO A 466 -37.70 6.99 -16.49
C PRO A 466 -37.46 7.30 -17.98
N ALA A 467 -36.21 7.62 -18.35
CA ALA A 467 -35.77 7.49 -19.74
C ALA A 467 -35.79 5.99 -20.12
N THR A 468 -36.84 5.53 -20.81
CA THR A 468 -37.08 4.12 -21.12
C THR A 468 -36.08 3.49 -22.09
N ASP A 469 -35.27 4.30 -22.80
CA ASP A 469 -34.49 3.81 -23.96
C ASP A 469 -33.03 4.30 -24.05
N GLY A 470 -32.50 4.99 -23.02
CA GLY A 470 -31.15 5.58 -23.05
C GLY A 470 -30.46 5.74 -21.68
N PHE A 471 -29.12 5.81 -21.68
CA PHE A 471 -28.32 6.03 -20.48
C PHE A 471 -28.43 7.50 -20.02
N LEU A 472 -29.06 7.73 -18.87
CA LEU A 472 -29.27 9.07 -18.33
C LEU A 472 -27.98 9.61 -17.70
N THR A 473 -27.57 10.81 -18.12
CA THR A 473 -26.43 11.54 -17.55
C THR A 473 -26.87 12.96 -17.17
N TYR A 474 -26.15 13.62 -16.28
CA TYR A 474 -26.46 15.00 -15.89
C TYR A 474 -26.45 15.96 -17.09
N LYS A 475 -25.58 15.69 -18.09
CA LYS A 475 -25.46 16.47 -19.32
C LYS A 475 -26.72 16.33 -20.17
N ASN A 476 -27.11 15.10 -20.50
CA ASN A 476 -28.30 14.89 -21.33
C ASN A 476 -29.60 15.21 -20.60
N PHE A 477 -29.63 15.08 -19.27
CA PHE A 477 -30.73 15.52 -18.44
C PHE A 477 -30.93 17.04 -18.56
N ILE A 478 -29.90 17.84 -18.29
CA ILE A 478 -30.04 19.30 -18.26
C ILE A 478 -30.25 19.90 -19.66
N LEU A 479 -29.54 19.38 -20.68
CA LEU A 479 -29.67 19.87 -22.05
C LEU A 479 -31.04 19.52 -22.65
N THR A 480 -31.59 18.35 -22.36
CA THR A 480 -32.94 17.97 -22.83
C THR A 480 -34.01 18.84 -22.18
N LEU A 481 -33.93 19.07 -20.87
CA LEU A 481 -34.89 19.92 -20.17
C LEU A 481 -34.88 21.36 -20.69
N TRP A 482 -33.68 21.91 -20.92
CA TRP A 482 -33.54 23.23 -21.54
C TRP A 482 -34.11 23.26 -22.96
N ALA A 483 -33.76 22.28 -23.80
CA ALA A 483 -34.24 22.22 -25.17
C ALA A 483 -35.77 22.18 -25.25
N ARG A 484 -36.41 21.43 -24.34
CA ARG A 484 -37.87 21.35 -24.24
C ARG A 484 -38.48 22.70 -23.86
N ASN A 485 -37.91 23.39 -22.87
CA ASN A 485 -38.35 24.74 -22.49
C ASN A 485 -38.18 25.74 -23.66
N TYR A 486 -37.02 25.72 -24.33
CA TYR A 486 -36.73 26.60 -25.46
C TYR A 486 -37.71 26.41 -26.63
N LEU A 487 -38.12 25.17 -26.90
CA LEU A 487 -39.10 24.83 -27.94
C LEU A 487 -40.56 25.02 -27.50
N GLY A 488 -40.81 25.46 -26.26
CA GLY A 488 -42.16 25.65 -25.71
C GLY A 488 -42.91 24.34 -25.44
N LEU A 489 -42.19 23.24 -25.20
CA LEU A 489 -42.73 21.92 -24.88
C LEU A 489 -42.93 21.75 -23.36
N SER A 490 -43.66 20.69 -22.96
CA SER A 490 -43.75 20.28 -21.55
C SER A 490 -42.35 20.02 -20.97
N GLU A 491 -42.07 20.51 -19.77
CA GLU A 491 -40.77 20.40 -19.11
C GLU A 491 -40.58 19.07 -18.35
N GLU A 492 -41.47 18.10 -18.58
CA GLU A 492 -41.26 16.72 -18.17
C GLU A 492 -40.05 16.12 -18.91
N LEU A 493 -39.33 15.19 -18.26
CA LEU A 493 -38.18 14.51 -18.86
C LEU A 493 -38.64 13.46 -19.88
N VAL A 494 -39.05 13.92 -21.05
CA VAL A 494 -39.46 13.08 -22.19
C VAL A 494 -38.47 13.27 -23.34
N PRO A 495 -38.00 12.19 -24.00
CA PRO A 495 -37.11 12.34 -25.14
C PRO A 495 -37.73 13.19 -26.25
N LEU A 496 -36.91 14.01 -26.90
CA LEU A 496 -37.32 14.86 -28.02
C LEU A 496 -37.53 14.02 -29.28
N ALA A 497 -38.54 14.36 -30.07
CA ALA A 497 -38.66 13.83 -31.42
C ALA A 497 -37.55 14.40 -32.31
N LEU A 498 -37.10 13.64 -33.32
CA LEU A 498 -36.01 14.07 -34.21
C LEU A 498 -36.31 15.40 -34.91
N ASP A 499 -37.57 15.67 -35.27
CA ASP A 499 -37.99 16.93 -35.89
C ASP A 499 -38.08 18.10 -34.90
N GLU A 500 -38.28 17.85 -33.61
CA GLU A 500 -38.14 18.86 -32.55
C GLU A 500 -36.67 19.22 -32.37
N PHE A 501 -35.81 18.20 -32.26
CA PHE A 501 -34.38 18.38 -32.14
C PHE A 501 -33.76 19.09 -33.35
N ARG A 502 -34.20 18.79 -34.58
CA ARG A 502 -33.76 19.50 -35.80
C ARG A 502 -34.04 21.00 -35.76
N ARG A 503 -35.15 21.42 -35.14
CA ARG A 503 -35.49 22.84 -34.99
C ARG A 503 -34.51 23.53 -34.05
N LEU A 504 -34.28 22.93 -32.87
CA LEU A 504 -33.26 23.42 -31.93
C LEU A 504 -31.87 23.48 -32.59
N PHE A 505 -31.49 22.41 -33.29
CA PHE A 505 -30.19 22.27 -33.92
C PHE A 505 -29.90 23.37 -34.93
N ASP A 506 -30.90 23.81 -35.71
CA ASP A 506 -30.73 24.88 -36.69
C ASP A 506 -30.49 26.25 -36.03
N GLU A 507 -31.01 26.48 -34.82
CA GLU A 507 -30.90 27.74 -34.06
C GLU A 507 -29.71 27.76 -33.09
N LEU A 508 -29.14 26.59 -32.79
CA LEU A 508 -28.05 26.41 -31.82
C LEU A 508 -26.75 27.15 -32.21
N TRP A 509 -26.53 27.34 -33.51
CA TRP A 509 -25.24 27.74 -34.07
C TRP A 509 -25.16 29.22 -34.45
N ALA A 510 -24.02 29.86 -34.21
CA ALA A 510 -23.75 31.26 -34.60
C ALA A 510 -23.56 31.45 -36.11
N GLY A 511 -23.21 30.38 -36.83
CA GLY A 511 -22.87 30.42 -38.25
C GLY A 511 -23.02 29.07 -38.94
N LYS A 512 -22.89 29.08 -40.27
CA LYS A 512 -23.02 27.87 -41.11
C LYS A 512 -21.69 27.17 -41.39
N GLU A 513 -20.57 27.84 -41.11
CA GLU A 513 -19.22 27.28 -41.27
C GLU A 513 -18.95 26.21 -40.21
N LYS A 514 -18.34 25.10 -40.65
CA LYS A 514 -17.97 23.97 -39.80
C LYS A 514 -16.49 24.08 -39.39
N PRO A 515 -16.10 23.71 -38.16
CA PRO A 515 -16.98 23.27 -37.06
C PRO A 515 -17.81 24.43 -36.51
N ARG A 516 -19.12 24.22 -36.34
CA ARG A 516 -20.02 25.27 -35.87
C ARG A 516 -19.78 25.58 -34.39
N LYS A 517 -19.87 26.86 -34.07
CA LYS A 517 -19.82 27.37 -32.68
C LYS A 517 -21.22 27.73 -32.19
N THR A 518 -21.48 27.46 -30.92
CA THR A 518 -22.75 27.80 -30.27
C THR A 518 -22.94 29.31 -30.23
N SER A 519 -24.15 29.78 -30.49
CA SER A 519 -24.43 31.23 -30.49
C SER A 519 -24.48 31.77 -29.06
N LEU A 520 -24.01 33.01 -28.87
CA LEU A 520 -24.06 33.68 -27.56
C LEU A 520 -25.48 33.76 -27.03
N THR A 521 -26.45 34.01 -27.92
CA THR A 521 -27.89 34.04 -27.61
C THR A 521 -28.39 32.73 -27.02
N MET A 522 -27.85 31.58 -27.44
CA MET A 522 -28.23 30.28 -26.91
C MET A 522 -27.59 29.99 -25.55
N LYS A 523 -26.34 30.44 -25.33
CA LYS A 523 -25.73 30.38 -23.98
C LYS A 523 -26.48 31.28 -23.00
N GLU A 524 -26.89 32.47 -23.42
CA GLU A 524 -27.71 33.40 -22.62
C GLU A 524 -29.11 32.86 -22.34
N SER A 525 -29.76 32.20 -23.31
CA SER A 525 -31.07 31.58 -23.10
C SER A 525 -30.99 30.43 -22.11
N PHE A 526 -29.94 29.61 -22.18
CA PHE A 526 -29.67 28.55 -21.22
C PHE A 526 -29.46 29.08 -19.80
N LEU A 527 -28.64 30.13 -19.65
CA LEU A 527 -28.38 30.75 -18.35
C LEU A 527 -29.63 31.41 -17.76
N THR A 528 -30.43 32.06 -18.61
CA THR A 528 -31.71 32.67 -18.20
C THR A 528 -32.68 31.61 -17.73
N TRP A 529 -32.81 30.51 -18.48
CA TRP A 529 -33.63 29.38 -18.08
C TRP A 529 -33.19 28.78 -16.74
N LEU A 530 -31.88 28.56 -16.53
CA LEU A 530 -31.38 28.10 -15.23
C LEU A 530 -31.72 29.05 -14.09
N SER A 531 -31.57 30.36 -14.31
CA SER A 531 -31.93 31.40 -13.35
C SER A 531 -33.40 31.33 -12.97
N ASP A 532 -34.29 31.23 -13.97
CA ASP A 532 -35.73 31.18 -13.76
C ASP A 532 -36.16 29.92 -13.00
N ARG A 533 -35.53 28.77 -13.28
CA ARG A 533 -35.88 27.48 -12.63
C ARG A 533 -35.34 27.34 -11.22
N THR A 534 -34.18 27.93 -10.94
CA THR A 534 -33.50 27.76 -9.65
C THR A 534 -33.78 28.93 -8.69
N GLY A 535 -34.27 30.05 -9.20
CA GLY A 535 -34.40 31.31 -8.47
C GLY A 535 -33.06 31.99 -8.15
N LEU A 536 -31.94 31.45 -8.64
CA LEU A 536 -30.60 32.01 -8.46
C LEU A 536 -30.34 33.09 -9.50
N LYS A 537 -29.58 34.13 -9.13
CA LYS A 537 -29.18 35.16 -10.09
C LYS A 537 -28.19 34.58 -11.11
N PRO A 538 -28.20 35.02 -12.38
CA PRO A 538 -27.23 34.59 -13.39
C PRO A 538 -25.76 34.73 -12.92
N SER A 539 -25.43 35.83 -12.21
CA SER A 539 -24.10 36.04 -11.63
C SER A 539 -23.69 34.99 -10.60
N GLU A 540 -24.64 34.45 -9.84
CA GLU A 540 -24.37 33.42 -8.84
C GLU A 540 -24.12 32.06 -9.50
N ILE A 541 -24.88 31.74 -10.55
CA ILE A 541 -24.70 30.54 -11.37
C ILE A 541 -23.36 30.60 -12.09
N THR A 542 -23.05 31.70 -12.77
CA THR A 542 -21.75 31.88 -13.46
C THR A 542 -20.57 31.77 -12.51
N ARG A 543 -20.67 32.32 -11.29
CA ARG A 543 -19.59 32.21 -10.29
C ARG A 543 -19.33 30.77 -9.85
N LYS A 544 -20.38 29.93 -9.74
CA LYS A 544 -20.26 28.54 -9.26
C LYS A 544 -19.98 27.53 -10.38
N LEU A 545 -20.63 27.70 -11.52
CA LEU A 545 -20.71 26.72 -12.61
C LEU A 545 -20.23 27.28 -13.96
N GLY A 546 -19.80 28.54 -14.06
CA GLY A 546 -19.51 29.19 -15.34
C GLY A 546 -18.53 28.40 -16.22
N GLN A 547 -17.42 27.93 -15.65
CA GLN A 547 -16.45 27.11 -16.39
C GLN A 547 -17.05 25.76 -16.80
N THR A 548 -17.80 25.10 -15.92
CA THR A 548 -18.40 23.80 -16.20
C THR A 548 -19.51 23.90 -17.26
N LEU A 549 -20.30 24.97 -17.26
CA LEU A 549 -21.28 25.27 -18.30
C LEU A 549 -20.59 25.55 -19.64
N GLU A 550 -19.48 26.30 -19.63
CA GLU A 550 -18.71 26.54 -20.85
C GLU A 550 -18.13 25.23 -21.41
N ASN A 551 -17.63 24.35 -20.54
CA ASN A 551 -17.18 23.01 -20.93
C ASN A 551 -18.31 22.17 -21.54
N LEU A 552 -19.53 22.23 -21.00
CA LEU A 552 -20.70 21.55 -21.55
C LEU A 552 -21.02 22.03 -22.98
N PHE A 553 -20.96 23.34 -23.24
CA PHE A 553 -21.15 23.88 -24.58
C PHE A 553 -19.98 23.56 -25.53
N ASN A 554 -18.74 23.55 -25.02
CA ASN A 554 -17.57 23.15 -25.82
C ASN A 554 -17.66 21.68 -26.26
N GLU A 555 -18.16 20.80 -25.39
CA GLU A 555 -18.41 19.40 -25.73
C GLU A 555 -19.52 19.29 -26.78
N LEU A 556 -20.60 20.06 -26.64
CA LEU A 556 -21.67 20.13 -27.64
C LEU A 556 -21.13 20.59 -29.01
N GLU A 557 -20.23 21.57 -29.03
CA GLU A 557 -19.57 22.05 -30.26
C GLU A 557 -18.64 21.00 -30.86
N SER A 558 -17.88 20.29 -30.02
CA SER A 558 -16.95 19.25 -30.45
C SER A 558 -17.69 18.06 -31.06
N GLU A 559 -18.75 17.59 -30.41
CA GLU A 559 -19.51 16.42 -30.84
C GLU A 559 -20.41 16.72 -32.04
N TYR A 560 -21.05 17.90 -32.08
CA TYR A 560 -22.12 18.17 -33.06
C TYR A 560 -21.81 19.27 -34.06
N GLY A 561 -20.72 20.05 -33.87
CA GLY A 561 -20.39 21.19 -34.72
C GLY A 561 -20.06 20.80 -36.17
N GLU A 562 -19.58 19.58 -36.40
CA GLU A 562 -19.29 19.03 -37.74
C GLU A 562 -20.50 18.36 -38.41
N VAL A 563 -21.56 18.07 -37.66
CA VAL A 563 -22.68 17.27 -38.13
C VAL A 563 -23.60 18.10 -39.04
N SER A 564 -23.94 17.56 -40.21
CA SER A 564 -24.95 18.19 -41.08
C SER A 564 -26.35 17.81 -40.62
N ARG A 565 -27.33 18.71 -40.81
CA ARG A 565 -28.74 18.45 -40.49
C ARG A 565 -29.30 17.13 -41.05
N LYS A 566 -28.84 16.73 -42.24
CA LYS A 566 -29.27 15.49 -42.92
C LYS A 566 -28.71 14.22 -42.28
N ASP A 567 -27.60 14.36 -41.56
CA ASP A 567 -26.82 13.26 -40.97
C ASP A 567 -27.16 13.08 -39.47
N LEU A 568 -28.16 13.80 -38.96
CA LEU A 568 -28.63 13.66 -37.58
C LEU A 568 -29.31 12.31 -37.39
N ASP A 569 -28.68 11.46 -36.59
CA ASP A 569 -29.19 10.14 -36.19
C ASP A 569 -29.23 10.08 -34.66
N PRO A 570 -30.42 9.79 -34.05
CA PRO A 570 -30.58 9.69 -32.60
C PRO A 570 -29.55 8.81 -31.88
N ARG A 571 -29.00 7.80 -32.55
CA ARG A 571 -28.01 6.87 -31.96
C ARG A 571 -26.68 7.52 -31.60
N TYR A 572 -26.34 8.64 -32.22
CA TYR A 572 -25.06 9.33 -32.00
C TYR A 572 -25.22 10.65 -31.22
N MET A 573 -26.46 11.10 -30.96
CA MET A 573 -26.76 12.36 -30.26
C MET A 573 -26.90 12.16 -28.74
N HIS A 574 -25.86 11.64 -28.09
CA HIS A 574 -25.88 11.21 -26.68
C HIS A 574 -26.03 12.33 -25.62
N LEU A 575 -25.80 13.60 -25.96
CA LEU A 575 -25.99 14.77 -25.08
C LEU A 575 -27.45 15.23 -25.00
N PHE A 576 -28.36 14.61 -25.76
CA PHE A 576 -29.80 14.85 -25.65
C PHE A 576 -30.53 13.50 -25.61
N LEU A 577 -31.66 13.44 -24.91
CA LEU A 577 -32.54 12.27 -24.97
C LEU A 577 -33.42 12.42 -26.21
N LEU A 578 -33.23 11.54 -27.20
CA LEU A 578 -34.00 11.52 -28.45
C LEU A 578 -34.77 10.20 -28.60
N ASN A 579 -35.98 10.28 -29.16
CA ASN A 579 -36.72 9.08 -29.56
C ASN A 579 -36.00 8.38 -30.72
N LYS A 580 -35.83 7.06 -30.59
CA LYS A 580 -35.21 6.21 -31.62
C LYS A 580 -36.12 6.01 -32.82
#